data_AF-A0A2I8EZE5-F1
#
_entry.id   AF-A0A2I8EZE5-F1
#
_cell.length_a   1.000
_cell.length_b   1.000
_cell.length_c   1.000
_cell.angle_alpha   90.00
_cell.angle_beta   90.00
_cell.angle_gamma   90.00
#
_symmetry.space_group_name_H-M   'P 1'
#
loop_
_entity.id
_entity.type
_entity.pdbx_description
1 polymer ?
#
loop_
_entity_poly.entity_id
_entity_poly.type
_entity_poly.pdbx_seq_one_letter_code
_entity_poly.pdbx_strand_id
1 'polypeptide(L)'
;MINIGPETLDRTIKQLVDSGEASIEEAYAIFAGYRLVIEIDAEHLEREDGQIALVTLVSLASRVFHGGVYVEGCGAKPLLLPLPLGETIEDAVVASGGRTDQAPTDAPRIRIGSACARCAPFHIRVVFDGWRGGIVPVDFADTLSGAARPPAMSLAPVVAASLAVAEAFEHVRTNSPTVGHFPTGMSLWRPHERNWLTTTDAGPVLSVLPEKLWLIGLGHVGQAYLWCLGLLPYEPSAPLQLVLQDTDVIGPSTPSTSILSNPAMVGRRKTREMAAWAERRGFRTAITERLFNADFRVANTDPSVVLCGLDNIPGRRALDKVGFGLVIEAGLGNRHDDFRSLRVHTLPGRRTADEIWKDAPATDEDHVPDEYKRLKAAGLLDQCGMTTLAGKAVGAAFVGCSAAAIAISELLRFLHGDGLNESIDLDLRAADHRSASPSTVDMTGFNPGFVFARPPGLP
;
A
#
# COMPACT_ATOMS: atom_id res chain seq x y z
N MET A 1 -17.42 -26.29 -3.96
CA MET A 1 -16.27 -26.44 -4.87
C MET A 1 -15.68 -25.06 -5.05
N ILE A 2 -14.39 -24.87 -4.75
CA ILE A 2 -13.71 -23.59 -4.95
C ILE A 2 -13.62 -23.36 -6.46
N ASN A 3 -14.04 -22.21 -6.96
CA ASN A 3 -13.89 -21.86 -8.37
C ASN A 3 -12.44 -21.46 -8.62
N ILE A 4 -11.63 -22.37 -9.16
CA ILE A 4 -10.18 -22.19 -9.31
C ILE A 4 -9.86 -21.76 -10.74
N GLY A 5 -9.20 -20.61 -10.88
CA GLY A 5 -8.81 -20.07 -12.18
C GLY A 5 -7.91 -18.85 -12.07
N PRO A 6 -7.31 -18.41 -13.19
CA PRO A 6 -6.38 -17.29 -13.21
C PRO A 6 -6.95 -15.99 -12.63
N GLU A 7 -8.26 -15.78 -12.75
CA GLU A 7 -8.93 -14.56 -12.28
C GLU A 7 -9.56 -14.70 -10.88
N THR A 8 -9.63 -15.92 -10.33
CA THR A 8 -10.33 -16.22 -9.08
C THR A 8 -9.42 -16.64 -7.94
N LEU A 9 -8.20 -17.12 -8.21
CA LEU A 9 -7.26 -17.46 -7.15
C LEU A 9 -6.80 -16.20 -6.41
N ASP A 10 -6.91 -16.22 -5.08
CA ASP A 10 -6.36 -15.22 -4.19
C ASP A 10 -4.83 -15.10 -4.38
N ARG A 11 -4.36 -13.89 -4.67
CA ARG A 11 -2.95 -13.63 -5.02
C ARG A 11 -1.99 -13.77 -3.86
N THR A 12 -2.45 -13.68 -2.62
CA THR A 12 -1.60 -13.88 -1.45
C THR A 12 -1.52 -15.38 -1.13
N ILE A 13 -2.61 -16.13 -1.30
CA ILE A 13 -2.61 -17.60 -1.20
C ILE A 13 -1.72 -18.24 -2.26
N LYS A 14 -1.69 -17.67 -3.47
CA LYS A 14 -0.81 -18.10 -4.56
C LYS A 14 0.66 -18.26 -4.12
N GLN A 15 1.12 -17.50 -3.13
CA GLN A 15 2.47 -17.63 -2.57
C GLN A 15 2.78 -19.05 -2.10
N LEU A 16 1.90 -19.70 -1.34
CA LEU A 16 2.12 -21.06 -0.82
C LEU A 16 2.03 -22.12 -1.92
N VAL A 17 1.17 -21.88 -2.91
CA VAL A 17 0.97 -22.81 -4.03
C VAL A 17 2.16 -22.76 -4.97
N ASP A 18 2.65 -21.56 -5.29
CA ASP A 18 3.81 -21.35 -6.14
C ASP A 18 5.12 -21.79 -5.51
N SER A 19 5.25 -21.72 -4.18
CA SER A 19 6.42 -22.25 -3.46
C SER A 19 6.41 -23.77 -3.33
N GLY A 20 5.28 -24.42 -3.63
CA GLY A 20 5.09 -25.86 -3.47
C GLY A 20 4.86 -26.29 -2.01
N GLU A 21 4.59 -25.35 -1.10
CA GLU A 21 4.36 -25.63 0.32
C GLU A 21 2.97 -26.25 0.57
N ALA A 22 1.99 -25.97 -0.28
CA ALA A 22 0.61 -26.45 -0.12
C ALA A 22 -0.13 -26.59 -1.46
N SER A 23 -1.10 -27.51 -1.52
CA SER A 23 -2.15 -27.49 -2.55
C SER A 23 -3.06 -26.27 -2.38
N ILE A 24 -3.95 -26.01 -3.35
CA ILE A 24 -4.86 -24.86 -3.26
C ILE A 24 -5.80 -25.01 -2.06
N GLU A 25 -6.41 -26.17 -1.86
CA GLU A 25 -7.32 -26.41 -0.74
C GLU A 25 -6.61 -26.27 0.61
N GLU A 26 -5.39 -26.82 0.74
CA GLU A 26 -4.57 -26.69 1.94
C GLU A 26 -4.18 -25.24 2.20
N ALA A 27 -3.80 -24.49 1.16
CA ALA A 27 -3.42 -23.09 1.29
C ALA A 27 -4.60 -22.22 1.77
N TYR A 28 -5.82 -22.45 1.26
CA TYR A 28 -7.03 -21.80 1.81
C TYR A 28 -7.30 -22.20 3.26
N ALA A 29 -7.10 -23.47 3.63
CA ALA A 29 -7.28 -23.93 5.00
C ALA A 29 -6.26 -23.29 5.96
N ILE A 30 -5.01 -23.13 5.53
CA ILE A 30 -3.95 -22.44 6.27
C ILE A 30 -4.32 -20.97 6.48
N PHE A 31 -4.71 -20.25 5.42
CA PHE A 31 -5.08 -18.83 5.50
C PHE A 31 -6.34 -18.61 6.35
N ALA A 32 -7.30 -19.53 6.34
CA ALA A 32 -8.46 -19.50 7.24
C ALA A 32 -8.06 -19.59 8.73
N GLY A 33 -6.88 -20.12 9.05
CA GLY A 33 -6.29 -20.12 10.38
C GLY A 33 -5.60 -18.81 10.77
N TYR A 34 -5.21 -17.97 9.80
CA TYR A 34 -4.52 -16.71 10.04
C TYR A 34 -5.47 -15.69 10.65
N ARG A 35 -5.20 -15.32 11.91
CA ARG A 35 -5.95 -14.36 12.72
C ARG A 35 -5.00 -13.27 13.21
N LEU A 36 -5.52 -12.06 13.44
CA LEU A 36 -4.76 -10.94 13.97
C LEU A 36 -5.60 -10.15 14.98
N VAL A 37 -4.98 -9.72 16.07
CA VAL A 37 -5.59 -8.76 17.01
C VAL A 37 -4.88 -7.42 16.91
N ILE A 38 -5.65 -6.36 16.77
CA ILE A 38 -5.17 -4.98 16.78
C ILE A 38 -5.70 -4.32 18.05
N GLU A 39 -4.80 -3.80 18.86
CA GLU A 39 -5.12 -3.04 20.07
C GLU A 39 -4.87 -1.56 19.80
N ILE A 40 -5.78 -0.69 20.24
CA ILE A 40 -5.56 0.75 20.23
C ILE A 40 -5.84 1.35 21.61
N ASP A 41 -4.95 2.20 22.10
CA ASP A 41 -5.20 2.93 23.35
C ASP A 41 -6.12 4.13 23.16
N ALA A 42 -6.71 4.58 24.26
CA ALA A 42 -7.72 5.64 24.24
C ALA A 42 -7.19 6.99 23.71
N GLU A 43 -5.89 7.23 23.85
CA GLU A 43 -5.23 8.47 23.50
C GLU A 43 -4.97 8.56 21.98
N HIS A 44 -4.46 7.49 21.37
CA HIS A 44 -4.27 7.42 19.92
C HIS A 44 -5.61 7.32 19.17
N LEU A 45 -6.64 6.80 19.82
CA LEU A 45 -7.99 6.76 19.27
C LEU A 45 -8.57 8.16 19.01
N GLU A 46 -8.13 9.18 19.76
CA GLU A 46 -8.56 10.58 19.62
C GLU A 46 -7.69 11.40 18.67
N ARG A 47 -6.70 10.78 18.03
CA ARG A 47 -5.79 11.46 17.11
C ARG A 47 -5.99 10.97 15.70
N GLU A 48 -5.89 11.89 14.73
CA GLU A 48 -5.98 11.54 13.31
C GLU A 48 -4.92 10.50 12.92
N ASP A 49 -3.65 10.71 13.29
CA ASP A 49 -2.56 9.78 12.95
C ASP A 49 -2.74 8.38 13.56
N GLY A 50 -3.27 8.29 14.78
CA GLY A 50 -3.67 7.03 15.40
C GLY A 50 -4.83 6.34 14.69
N GLN A 51 -5.86 7.09 14.28
CA GLN A 51 -6.94 6.55 13.47
C GLN A 51 -6.46 6.12 12.08
N ILE A 52 -5.54 6.86 11.44
CA ILE A 52 -4.92 6.46 10.16
C ILE A 52 -4.23 5.10 10.30
N ALA A 53 -3.43 4.92 11.36
CA ALA A 53 -2.78 3.65 11.64
C ALA A 53 -3.81 2.52 11.77
N LEU A 54 -4.89 2.75 12.52
CA LEU A 54 -5.94 1.76 12.74
C LEU A 54 -6.64 1.34 11.46
N VAL A 55 -7.22 2.29 10.71
CA VAL A 55 -7.99 1.95 9.50
C VAL A 55 -7.10 1.33 8.42
N THR A 56 -5.83 1.75 8.34
CA THR A 56 -4.86 1.17 7.41
C THR A 56 -4.48 -0.25 7.83
N LEU A 57 -4.18 -0.50 9.12
CA LEU A 57 -3.90 -1.83 9.63
C LEU A 57 -5.06 -2.80 9.33
N VAL A 58 -6.29 -2.40 9.66
CA VAL A 58 -7.48 -3.25 9.45
C VAL A 58 -7.68 -3.53 7.96
N SER A 59 -7.63 -2.49 7.11
CA SER A 59 -7.85 -2.60 5.66
C SER A 59 -6.83 -3.49 4.96
N LEU A 60 -5.58 -3.48 5.43
CA LEU A 60 -4.49 -4.31 4.90
C LEU A 60 -4.54 -5.74 5.46
N ALA A 61 -4.73 -5.88 6.77
CA ALA A 61 -4.76 -7.17 7.44
C ALA A 61 -5.96 -8.02 6.97
N SER A 62 -7.12 -7.41 6.71
CA SER A 62 -8.32 -8.13 6.25
C SER A 62 -8.11 -8.84 4.91
N ARG A 63 -7.06 -8.48 4.15
CA ARG A 63 -6.74 -9.12 2.86
C ARG A 63 -5.95 -10.41 3.01
N VAL A 64 -5.32 -10.61 4.16
CA VAL A 64 -4.33 -11.67 4.37
C VAL A 64 -4.70 -12.59 5.53
N PHE A 65 -5.35 -12.06 6.57
CA PHE A 65 -5.77 -12.82 7.76
C PHE A 65 -7.22 -13.30 7.60
N HIS A 66 -7.44 -14.35 6.82
CA HIS A 66 -8.79 -14.83 6.46
C HIS A 66 -9.55 -15.45 7.65
N GLY A 67 -8.86 -15.82 8.73
CA GLY A 67 -9.47 -16.20 10.00
C GLY A 67 -10.03 -15.03 10.82
N GLY A 68 -9.75 -13.80 10.40
CA GLY A 68 -10.34 -12.58 10.95
C GLY A 68 -9.33 -11.62 11.59
N VAL A 69 -9.67 -10.34 11.51
CA VAL A 69 -8.96 -9.24 12.15
C VAL A 69 -9.84 -8.67 13.26
N TYR A 70 -9.39 -8.77 14.50
CA TYR A 70 -10.15 -8.38 15.69
C TYR A 70 -9.55 -7.08 16.25
N VAL A 71 -10.40 -6.12 16.62
CA VAL A 71 -9.96 -4.82 17.12
C VAL A 71 -10.43 -4.62 18.56
N GLU A 72 -9.48 -4.52 19.48
CA GLU A 72 -9.70 -4.22 20.89
C GLU A 72 -9.47 -2.73 21.16
N GLY A 73 -10.26 -2.14 22.05
CA GLY A 73 -10.16 -0.71 22.38
C GLY A 73 -10.82 0.23 21.37
N CYS A 74 -11.46 -0.31 20.33
CA CYS A 74 -12.39 0.45 19.52
C CYS A 74 -13.63 0.82 20.35
N GLY A 75 -14.12 2.04 20.17
CA GLY A 75 -15.36 2.49 20.81
C GLY A 75 -16.17 3.32 19.83
N ALA A 76 -17.39 3.69 20.21
CA ALA A 76 -18.30 4.51 19.41
C ALA A 76 -17.86 6.00 19.32
N LYS A 77 -16.56 6.28 19.29
CA LYS A 77 -16.01 7.62 19.10
C LYS A 77 -16.14 8.03 17.62
N PRO A 78 -16.22 9.34 17.33
CA PRO A 78 -16.26 9.84 15.95
C PRO A 78 -15.02 9.44 15.15
N LEU A 79 -15.23 9.10 13.87
CA LEU A 79 -14.16 9.00 12.90
C LEU A 79 -13.73 10.42 12.51
N LEU A 80 -12.46 10.75 12.77
CA LEU A 80 -11.85 12.04 12.42
C LEU A 80 -11.40 12.06 10.96
N LEU A 81 -11.25 10.89 10.36
CA LEU A 81 -10.74 10.76 8.99
C LEU A 81 -11.84 11.09 7.99
N PRO A 82 -11.55 11.90 6.96
CA PRO A 82 -12.51 12.23 5.90
C PRO A 82 -12.76 11.06 4.93
N LEU A 83 -12.56 9.81 5.33
CA LEU A 83 -12.76 8.65 4.48
C LEU A 83 -14.22 8.22 4.43
N PRO A 84 -14.69 7.64 3.31
CA PRO A 84 -16.06 7.15 3.19
C PRO A 84 -16.23 5.79 3.87
N LEU A 85 -15.97 5.73 5.19
CA LEU A 85 -15.95 4.51 6.01
C LEU A 85 -16.99 4.53 7.14
N GLY A 86 -17.84 5.56 7.22
CA GLY A 86 -18.86 5.72 8.26
C GLY A 86 -18.59 6.94 9.15
N GLU A 87 -19.40 7.10 10.19
CA GLU A 87 -19.34 8.26 11.09
C GLU A 87 -18.52 7.96 12.35
N THR A 88 -18.42 6.69 12.74
CA THR A 88 -17.70 6.25 13.94
C THR A 88 -16.47 5.41 13.60
N ILE A 89 -15.57 5.29 14.57
CA ILE A 89 -14.40 4.41 14.44
C ILE A 89 -14.82 2.94 14.30
N GLU A 90 -15.89 2.53 14.98
CA GLU A 90 -16.45 1.18 14.85
C GLU A 90 -16.96 0.93 13.42
N ASP A 91 -17.71 1.87 12.84
CA ASP A 91 -18.13 1.77 11.43
C ASP A 91 -16.92 1.61 10.52
N ALA A 92 -15.86 2.40 10.76
CA ALA A 92 -14.66 2.35 9.95
C ALA A 92 -13.90 1.02 10.06
N VAL A 93 -13.84 0.44 11.26
CA VAL A 93 -13.28 -0.91 11.49
C VAL A 93 -14.07 -1.94 10.69
N VAL A 94 -15.40 -1.95 10.82
CA VAL A 94 -16.28 -2.91 10.13
C VAL A 94 -16.20 -2.73 8.61
N ALA A 95 -16.26 -1.49 8.12
CA ALA A 95 -16.16 -1.17 6.69
C ALA A 95 -14.79 -1.57 6.09
N SER A 96 -13.74 -1.58 6.91
CA SER A 96 -12.39 -2.02 6.53
C SER A 96 -12.19 -3.55 6.61
N GLY A 97 -13.20 -4.29 7.08
CA GLY A 97 -13.18 -5.75 7.21
C GLY A 97 -12.69 -6.27 8.57
N GLY A 98 -12.64 -5.40 9.58
CA GLY A 98 -12.34 -5.78 10.96
C GLY A 98 -13.59 -6.19 11.75
N ARG A 99 -13.36 -6.73 12.94
CA ARG A 99 -14.40 -7.17 13.87
C ARG A 99 -14.17 -6.56 15.26
N THR A 100 -15.25 -6.25 15.96
CA THR A 100 -15.24 -5.66 17.31
C THR A 100 -15.72 -6.64 18.39
N ASP A 101 -15.91 -7.91 18.00
CA ASP A 101 -16.28 -8.98 18.92
C ASP A 101 -15.07 -9.54 19.69
N GLN A 102 -15.33 -10.50 20.58
CA GLN A 102 -14.31 -11.03 21.48
C GLN A 102 -13.12 -11.61 20.71
N ALA A 103 -11.95 -11.02 20.92
CA ALA A 103 -10.72 -11.43 20.24
C ALA A 103 -10.18 -12.78 20.77
N PRO A 104 -9.54 -13.58 19.91
CA PRO A 104 -8.84 -14.77 20.32
C PRO A 104 -7.61 -14.45 21.20
N THR A 105 -7.37 -15.28 22.22
CA THR A 105 -6.24 -15.10 23.15
C THR A 105 -4.90 -15.59 22.58
N ASP A 106 -4.93 -16.46 21.56
CA ASP A 106 -3.78 -17.14 20.98
C ASP A 106 -3.25 -16.49 19.69
N ALA A 107 -3.88 -15.40 19.22
CA ALA A 107 -3.52 -14.74 17.98
C ALA A 107 -2.37 -13.72 18.15
N PRO A 108 -1.57 -13.47 17.09
CA PRO A 108 -0.59 -12.38 17.07
C PRO A 108 -1.25 -11.02 17.32
N ARG A 109 -0.50 -10.13 17.99
CA ARG A 109 -1.01 -8.82 18.42
C ARG A 109 -0.18 -7.65 17.85
N ILE A 110 -0.87 -6.63 17.36
CA ILE A 110 -0.29 -5.34 16.97
C ILE A 110 -0.94 -4.25 17.81
N ARG A 111 -0.13 -3.43 18.46
CA ARG A 111 -0.59 -2.31 19.29
C ARG A 111 -0.38 -0.96 18.59
N ILE A 112 -1.37 -0.09 18.68
CA ILE A 112 -1.27 1.35 18.41
C ILE A 112 -1.35 2.02 19.78
N GLY A 113 -0.25 2.55 20.29
CA GLY A 113 -0.28 3.15 21.61
C GLY A 113 1.06 3.26 22.32
N SER A 114 1.02 3.45 23.63
CA SER A 114 2.18 3.38 24.53
C SER A 114 2.74 1.96 24.70
N ALA A 115 3.97 1.86 25.19
CA ALA A 115 4.60 0.57 25.50
C ALA A 115 3.80 -0.21 26.56
N CYS A 116 3.75 -1.53 26.44
CA CYS A 116 3.11 -2.39 27.43
C CYS A 116 3.84 -3.73 27.61
N ALA A 117 3.44 -4.48 28.64
CA ALA A 117 3.95 -5.83 28.83
C ALA A 117 3.52 -6.75 27.68
N ARG A 118 4.43 -7.63 27.25
CA ARG A 118 4.14 -8.64 26.24
C ARG A 118 3.12 -9.66 26.77
N CYS A 119 2.06 -9.89 26.00
CA CYS A 119 0.96 -10.81 26.32
C CYS A 119 0.74 -11.90 25.26
N ALA A 120 1.51 -11.88 24.15
CA ALA A 120 1.47 -12.87 23.09
C ALA A 120 2.90 -13.13 22.56
N PRO A 121 3.19 -14.30 21.95
CA PRO A 121 4.49 -14.59 21.36
C PRO A 121 4.91 -13.51 20.36
N PHE A 122 4.03 -13.20 19.41
CA PHE A 122 4.14 -12.03 18.56
C PHE A 122 3.31 -10.88 19.14
N HIS A 123 4.02 -9.87 19.64
CA HIS A 123 3.42 -8.62 20.08
C HIS A 123 4.35 -7.46 19.72
N ILE A 124 3.93 -6.67 18.75
CA ILE A 124 4.64 -5.47 18.28
C ILE A 124 3.77 -4.23 18.43
N ARG A 125 4.39 -3.08 18.25
CA ARG A 125 3.73 -1.78 18.27
C ARG A 125 4.09 -1.00 17.02
N VAL A 126 3.10 -0.32 16.44
CA VAL A 126 3.36 0.68 15.41
C VAL A 126 3.80 1.98 16.07
N VAL A 127 4.80 2.62 15.50
CA VAL A 127 5.29 3.93 15.95
C VAL A 127 5.45 4.84 14.75
N PHE A 128 5.09 6.11 14.93
CA PHE A 128 5.16 7.13 13.90
C PHE A 128 5.42 8.50 14.51
N ASP A 129 6.25 9.31 13.86
CA ASP A 129 6.55 10.68 14.28
C ASP A 129 7.11 11.51 13.12
N GLY A 130 6.52 12.67 12.87
CA GLY A 130 6.84 13.47 11.68
C GLY A 130 6.67 12.63 10.41
N TRP A 131 7.73 12.48 9.63
CA TRP A 131 7.74 11.69 8.39
C TRP A 131 8.17 10.22 8.59
N ARG A 132 8.31 9.76 9.83
CA ARG A 132 8.89 8.46 10.14
C ARG A 132 7.80 7.50 10.61
N GLY A 133 7.89 6.26 10.15
CA GLY A 133 6.95 5.20 10.48
C GLY A 133 7.65 3.85 10.52
N GLY A 134 7.26 3.03 11.48
CA GLY A 134 7.82 1.69 11.63
C GLY A 134 7.16 0.90 12.74
N ILE A 135 7.82 -0.20 13.09
CA ILE A 135 7.41 -1.14 14.13
C ILE A 135 8.53 -1.31 15.13
N VAL A 136 8.14 -1.60 16.36
CA VAL A 136 9.03 -1.93 17.46
C VAL A 136 8.43 -3.08 18.28
N PRO A 137 9.24 -3.83 19.06
CA PRO A 137 8.72 -4.69 20.11
C PRO A 137 7.75 -3.91 21.02
N VAL A 138 6.68 -4.56 21.51
CA VAL A 138 5.65 -3.86 22.29
C VAL A 138 6.18 -3.18 23.57
N ASP A 139 7.22 -3.75 24.16
CA ASP A 139 7.92 -3.30 25.36
C ASP A 139 9.09 -2.34 25.07
N PHE A 140 9.30 -1.98 23.81
CA PHE A 140 10.35 -1.04 23.41
C PHE A 140 10.11 0.35 24.02
N ALA A 141 11.17 0.93 24.57
CA ALA A 141 11.11 2.19 25.33
C ALA A 141 10.43 3.33 24.54
N ASP A 142 9.51 4.02 25.21
CA ASP A 142 8.74 5.15 24.66
C ASP A 142 9.63 6.36 24.40
N THR A 143 10.23 6.37 23.22
CA THR A 143 11.08 7.46 22.72
C THR A 143 10.45 8.19 21.53
N LEU A 144 9.47 7.56 20.87
CA LEU A 144 8.88 8.05 19.61
C LEU A 144 7.35 8.22 19.63
N SER A 145 6.63 7.65 20.60
CA SER A 145 5.16 7.48 20.60
C SER A 145 4.45 8.19 21.76
N GLY A 146 5.06 9.26 22.28
CA GLY A 146 4.42 10.10 23.30
C GLY A 146 3.36 11.00 22.68
N ALA A 147 2.15 10.98 23.21
CA ALA A 147 1.01 11.73 22.67
C ALA A 147 1.04 13.25 22.86
N ALA A 148 1.96 13.76 23.68
CA ALA A 148 2.28 15.19 23.74
C ALA A 148 2.94 15.71 22.44
N ARG A 149 3.26 14.82 21.49
CA ARG A 149 3.85 15.17 20.19
C ARG A 149 2.77 15.65 19.20
N PRO A 150 3.14 16.54 18.26
CA PRO A 150 2.25 16.89 17.15
C PRO A 150 1.84 15.64 16.36
N PRO A 151 0.70 15.66 15.66
CA PRO A 151 0.34 14.60 14.73
C PRO A 151 1.44 14.32 13.71
N ALA A 152 1.73 13.04 13.47
CA ALA A 152 2.62 12.63 12.41
C ALA A 152 2.05 12.98 11.03
N MET A 153 2.92 13.09 10.03
CA MET A 153 2.51 13.23 8.63
C MET A 153 1.70 11.98 8.22
N SER A 154 0.55 12.15 7.56
CA SER A 154 -0.45 11.09 7.34
C SER A 154 0.09 9.77 6.76
N LEU A 155 1.16 9.80 5.96
CA LEU A 155 1.73 8.59 5.35
C LEU A 155 2.70 7.83 6.28
N ALA A 156 3.16 8.45 7.36
CA ALA A 156 4.05 7.79 8.32
C ALA A 156 3.33 6.64 9.07
N PRO A 157 2.11 6.85 9.62
CA PRO A 157 1.28 5.77 10.13
C PRO A 157 0.93 4.70 9.08
N VAL A 158 0.81 5.07 7.80
CA VAL A 158 0.52 4.12 6.71
C VAL A 158 1.68 3.15 6.49
N VAL A 159 2.91 3.65 6.46
CA VAL A 159 4.10 2.79 6.34
C VAL A 159 4.27 1.93 7.59
N ALA A 160 4.06 2.50 8.77
CA ALA A 160 4.11 1.74 10.03
C ALA A 160 3.10 0.57 10.02
N ALA A 161 1.85 0.85 9.63
CA ALA A 161 0.80 -0.17 9.47
C ALA A 161 1.18 -1.24 8.43
N SER A 162 1.71 -0.82 7.28
CA SER A 162 2.10 -1.75 6.21
C SER A 162 3.23 -2.69 6.64
N LEU A 163 4.24 -2.16 7.35
CA LEU A 163 5.33 -2.96 7.92
C LEU A 163 4.83 -3.91 9.00
N ALA A 164 3.89 -3.47 9.84
CA ALA A 164 3.33 -4.31 10.89
C ALA A 164 2.52 -5.49 10.34
N VAL A 165 1.73 -5.28 9.28
CA VAL A 165 1.04 -6.38 8.58
C VAL A 165 2.03 -7.32 7.90
N ALA A 166 3.10 -6.78 7.28
CA ALA A 166 4.14 -7.59 6.66
C ALA A 166 4.85 -8.49 7.70
N GLU A 167 5.21 -7.93 8.86
CA GLU A 167 5.87 -8.64 9.95
C GLU A 167 4.94 -9.68 10.60
N ALA A 168 3.67 -9.33 10.84
CA ALA A 168 2.68 -10.27 11.38
C ALA A 168 2.39 -11.42 10.41
N PHE A 169 2.35 -11.14 9.10
CA PHE A 169 2.22 -12.17 8.07
C PHE A 169 3.44 -13.10 8.05
N GLU A 170 4.65 -12.54 8.15
CA GLU A 170 5.89 -13.32 8.23
C GLU A 170 5.87 -14.26 9.46
N HIS A 171 5.36 -13.77 10.60
CA HIS A 171 5.22 -14.55 11.84
C HIS A 171 4.28 -15.74 11.65
N VAL A 172 3.06 -15.52 11.17
CA VAL A 172 2.08 -16.63 11.02
C VAL A 172 2.49 -17.64 9.96
N ARG A 173 3.28 -17.23 8.95
CA ARG A 173 3.74 -18.12 7.88
C ARG A 173 4.98 -18.94 8.25
N THR A 174 5.90 -18.41 9.07
CA THR A 174 7.13 -19.15 9.45
C THR A 174 7.14 -19.70 10.86
N ASN A 175 6.31 -19.14 11.75
CA ASN A 175 6.44 -19.30 13.19
C ASN A 175 7.86 -18.98 13.71
N SER A 176 8.57 -18.08 13.02
CA SER A 176 9.95 -17.72 13.37
C SER A 176 9.99 -16.96 14.70
N PRO A 177 10.89 -17.32 15.62
CA PRO A 177 11.01 -16.66 16.92
C PRO A 177 11.71 -15.30 16.86
N THR A 178 12.27 -14.90 15.71
CA THR A 178 12.96 -13.61 15.56
C THR A 178 12.05 -12.48 15.05
N VAL A 179 10.90 -12.84 14.48
CA VAL A 179 9.94 -11.91 13.89
C VAL A 179 9.26 -11.09 14.99
N GLY A 180 9.24 -9.78 14.85
CA GLY A 180 8.68 -8.83 15.82
C GLY A 180 9.59 -8.50 17.02
N HIS A 181 10.87 -8.89 16.97
CA HIS A 181 11.84 -8.61 18.04
C HIS A 181 12.78 -7.44 17.76
N PHE A 182 12.81 -6.91 16.54
CA PHE A 182 13.70 -5.82 16.16
C PHE A 182 12.90 -4.60 15.67
N PRO A 183 13.35 -3.38 16.00
CA PRO A 183 12.84 -2.17 15.38
C PRO A 183 13.08 -2.15 13.87
N THR A 184 12.02 -1.96 13.09
CA THR A 184 12.08 -1.91 11.62
C THR A 184 11.24 -0.74 11.12
N GLY A 185 11.77 0.09 10.25
CA GLY A 185 11.06 1.29 9.79
C GLY A 185 11.86 2.14 8.83
N MET A 186 11.30 3.30 8.48
CA MET A 186 11.95 4.25 7.59
C MET A 186 11.51 5.69 7.83
N SER A 187 12.32 6.62 7.35
CA SER A 187 11.94 8.02 7.17
C SER A 187 11.45 8.23 5.75
N LEU A 188 10.20 8.66 5.59
CA LEU A 188 9.68 9.10 4.29
C LEU A 188 10.30 10.41 3.82
N TRP A 189 10.92 11.20 4.71
CA TRP A 189 11.66 12.42 4.35
C TRP A 189 13.11 12.13 3.94
N ARG A 190 13.72 11.11 4.54
CA ARG A 190 15.09 10.65 4.27
C ARG A 190 15.10 9.14 4.01
N PRO A 191 14.62 8.69 2.83
CA PRO A 191 14.51 7.26 2.56
C PRO A 191 15.87 6.52 2.56
N HIS A 192 16.99 7.22 2.39
CA HIS A 192 18.34 6.66 2.48
C HIS A 192 18.88 6.50 3.91
N GLU A 193 18.34 7.23 4.88
CA GLU A 193 18.83 7.20 6.27
C GLU A 193 18.41 5.89 6.92
N ARG A 194 19.37 5.01 7.25
CA ARG A 194 19.07 3.67 7.80
C ARG A 194 18.49 3.76 9.20
N ASN A 195 19.02 4.64 10.05
CA ASN A 195 18.56 4.78 11.42
C ASN A 195 17.35 5.71 11.50
N TRP A 196 16.18 5.15 11.18
CA TRP A 196 14.90 5.85 11.18
C TRP A 196 14.41 6.26 12.58
N LEU A 197 15.01 5.73 13.66
CA LEU A 197 14.65 6.13 15.03
C LEU A 197 15.24 7.52 15.38
N THR A 198 16.25 8.00 14.65
CA THR A 198 16.85 9.32 14.88
C THR A 198 15.90 10.44 14.49
N THR A 199 15.85 11.50 15.31
CA THR A 199 15.06 12.71 15.06
C THR A 199 15.85 13.79 14.30
N THR A 200 17.09 13.49 13.93
CA THR A 200 17.91 14.38 13.10
C THR A 200 17.30 14.47 11.71
N ASP A 201 17.01 15.70 11.25
CA ASP A 201 16.34 15.96 9.97
C ASP A 201 14.95 15.29 9.85
N ALA A 202 14.06 15.59 10.81
CA ALA A 202 12.72 15.03 10.92
C ALA A 202 11.75 15.43 9.79
N GLY A 203 12.18 16.28 8.86
CA GLY A 203 11.36 16.90 7.83
C GLY A 203 10.49 18.05 8.35
N PRO A 204 9.90 18.84 7.44
CA PRO A 204 9.02 19.94 7.78
C PRO A 204 7.63 19.44 8.20
N VAL A 205 6.84 20.32 8.83
CA VAL A 205 5.40 20.10 8.93
C VAL A 205 4.79 20.10 7.54
N LEU A 206 3.93 19.12 7.25
CA LEU A 206 3.23 19.04 5.97
C LEU A 206 2.31 20.25 5.81
N SER A 207 2.62 21.12 4.85
CA SER A 207 1.94 22.42 4.67
C SER A 207 1.31 22.59 3.29
N VAL A 208 1.79 21.82 2.30
CA VAL A 208 1.29 21.86 0.92
C VAL A 208 1.04 20.46 0.38
N LEU A 209 0.03 20.34 -0.48
CA LEU A 209 -0.43 19.11 -1.12
C LEU A 209 -0.57 19.33 -2.63
N PRO A 210 -0.43 18.30 -3.47
CA PRO A 210 -0.60 18.46 -4.91
C PRO A 210 -2.03 18.88 -5.26
N GLU A 211 -2.20 19.84 -6.15
CA GLU A 211 -3.53 20.33 -6.54
C GLU A 211 -4.24 19.34 -7.48
N LYS A 212 -3.48 18.75 -8.41
CA LYS A 212 -4.00 17.89 -9.48
C LYS A 212 -3.05 16.73 -9.75
N LEU A 213 -3.59 15.53 -9.96
CA LEU A 213 -2.81 14.34 -10.27
C LEU A 213 -3.51 13.49 -11.33
N TRP A 214 -2.72 12.81 -12.16
CA TRP A 214 -3.19 11.74 -13.02
C TRP A 214 -2.78 10.39 -12.43
N LEU A 215 -3.72 9.49 -12.19
CA LEU A 215 -3.46 8.11 -11.76
C LEU A 215 -3.67 7.16 -12.94
N ILE A 216 -2.62 6.43 -13.33
CA ILE A 216 -2.66 5.47 -14.43
C ILE A 216 -2.45 4.06 -13.88
N GLY A 217 -3.40 3.17 -14.16
CA GLY A 217 -3.47 1.82 -13.60
C GLY A 217 -4.06 1.85 -12.21
N LEU A 218 -5.27 1.32 -12.06
CA LEU A 218 -6.11 1.30 -10.85
C LEU A 218 -6.25 -0.12 -10.29
N GLY A 219 -5.25 -0.96 -10.52
CA GLY A 219 -5.06 -2.24 -9.85
C GLY A 219 -4.49 -2.06 -8.43
N HIS A 220 -3.65 -3.00 -8.02
CA HIS A 220 -3.06 -3.06 -6.67
C HIS A 220 -2.44 -1.72 -6.22
N VAL A 221 -1.44 -1.20 -6.95
CA VAL A 221 -0.73 0.04 -6.58
C VAL A 221 -1.62 1.28 -6.77
N GLY A 222 -2.41 1.34 -7.84
CA GLY A 222 -3.29 2.49 -8.10
C GLY A 222 -4.31 2.75 -7.00
N GLN A 223 -4.92 1.69 -6.45
CA GLN A 223 -5.83 1.82 -5.32
C GLN A 223 -5.10 2.21 -4.03
N ALA A 224 -3.86 1.75 -3.86
CA ALA A 224 -3.01 2.17 -2.76
C ALA A 224 -2.64 3.66 -2.85
N TYR A 225 -2.36 4.20 -4.05
CA TYR A 225 -2.20 5.65 -4.23
C TYR A 225 -3.44 6.39 -3.79
N LEU A 226 -4.61 5.94 -4.24
CA LEU A 226 -5.86 6.61 -3.92
C LEU A 226 -6.18 6.57 -2.41
N TRP A 227 -5.89 5.46 -1.74
CA TRP A 227 -5.96 5.35 -0.27
C TRP A 227 -5.06 6.37 0.42
N CYS A 228 -3.75 6.38 0.09
CA CYS A 228 -2.78 7.31 0.66
C CYS A 228 -3.16 8.77 0.41
N LEU A 229 -3.62 9.12 -0.79
CA LEU A 229 -4.09 10.47 -1.12
C LEU A 229 -5.33 10.85 -0.30
N GLY A 230 -6.27 9.93 -0.10
CA GLY A 230 -7.45 10.15 0.73
C GLY A 230 -7.12 10.42 2.21
N LEU A 231 -5.99 9.93 2.70
CA LEU A 231 -5.54 10.18 4.08
C LEU A 231 -4.84 11.53 4.27
N LEU A 232 -4.49 12.22 3.18
CA LEU A 232 -3.85 13.54 3.26
C LEU A 232 -4.87 14.61 3.68
N PRO A 233 -4.42 15.64 4.43
CA PRO A 233 -5.29 16.66 5.02
C PRO A 233 -5.68 17.74 3.99
N TYR A 234 -6.39 17.37 2.94
CA TYR A 234 -6.96 18.34 1.99
C TYR A 234 -8.09 19.13 2.63
N GLU A 235 -8.08 20.45 2.42
CA GLU A 235 -9.19 21.33 2.77
C GLU A 235 -10.40 21.08 1.84
N PRO A 236 -11.64 21.03 2.37
CA PRO A 236 -12.85 20.88 1.55
C PRO A 236 -13.00 21.96 0.47
N SER A 237 -12.49 23.18 0.71
CA SER A 237 -12.51 24.29 -0.25
C SER A 237 -11.48 24.14 -1.38
N ALA A 238 -10.48 23.29 -1.21
CA ALA A 238 -9.40 23.06 -2.17
C ALA A 238 -9.17 21.55 -2.40
N PRO A 239 -10.17 20.82 -2.92
CA PRO A 239 -10.08 19.38 -3.09
C PRO A 239 -9.12 19.00 -4.22
N LEU A 240 -8.46 17.85 -4.06
CA LEU A 240 -7.63 17.25 -5.10
C LEU A 240 -8.44 16.98 -6.38
N GLN A 241 -7.87 17.33 -7.53
CA GLN A 241 -8.40 16.98 -8.84
C GLN A 241 -7.67 15.75 -9.39
N LEU A 242 -8.42 14.71 -9.72
CA LEU A 242 -7.90 13.42 -10.15
C LEU A 242 -8.35 13.09 -11.57
N VAL A 243 -7.40 12.80 -12.46
CA VAL A 243 -7.68 12.03 -13.67
C VAL A 243 -7.39 10.57 -13.37
N LEU A 244 -8.39 9.70 -13.53
CA LEU A 244 -8.29 8.26 -13.26
C LEU A 244 -8.33 7.48 -14.57
N GLN A 245 -7.27 6.73 -14.87
CA GLN A 245 -7.13 5.99 -16.12
C GLN A 245 -6.90 4.49 -15.90
N ASP A 246 -7.84 3.68 -16.37
CA ASP A 246 -7.76 2.22 -16.45
C ASP A 246 -8.83 1.71 -17.43
N THR A 247 -8.58 0.56 -18.07
CA THR A 247 -9.55 -0.10 -18.96
C THR A 247 -10.22 -1.31 -18.32
N ASP A 248 -9.71 -1.81 -17.20
CA ASP A 248 -10.14 -3.05 -16.59
C ASP A 248 -11.40 -2.92 -15.74
N VAL A 249 -11.94 -4.09 -15.41
CA VAL A 249 -12.95 -4.31 -14.38
C VAL A 249 -12.31 -4.90 -13.13
N ILE A 250 -13.00 -4.77 -11.99
CA ILE A 250 -12.63 -5.42 -10.74
C ILE A 250 -12.93 -6.91 -10.90
N GLY A 251 -11.87 -7.72 -10.91
CA GLY A 251 -11.97 -9.18 -11.02
C GLY A 251 -12.13 -9.86 -9.66
N PRO A 252 -12.51 -11.14 -9.61
CA PRO A 252 -12.70 -11.87 -8.36
C PRO A 252 -11.45 -11.95 -7.46
N SER A 253 -10.25 -11.95 -8.03
CA SER A 253 -8.97 -11.90 -7.30
C SER A 253 -8.51 -10.49 -6.90
N THR A 254 -9.17 -9.42 -7.40
CA THR A 254 -8.76 -8.04 -7.08
C THR A 254 -8.87 -7.70 -5.59
N PRO A 255 -9.92 -8.12 -4.86
CA PRO A 255 -10.04 -7.86 -3.42
C PRO A 255 -8.93 -8.43 -2.55
N SER A 256 -8.14 -9.42 -3.01
CA SER A 256 -7.03 -9.97 -2.21
C SER A 256 -5.78 -9.09 -2.23
N THR A 257 -5.65 -8.20 -3.23
CA THR A 257 -4.46 -7.35 -3.40
C THR A 257 -4.75 -5.87 -3.27
N SER A 258 -5.96 -5.44 -3.62
CA SER A 258 -6.26 -4.02 -3.76
C SER A 258 -7.04 -3.51 -2.55
N ILE A 259 -6.50 -2.49 -1.88
CA ILE A 259 -6.99 -2.02 -0.58
C ILE A 259 -8.43 -1.48 -0.61
N LEU A 260 -8.87 -0.90 -1.74
CA LEU A 260 -10.21 -0.30 -1.88
C LEU A 260 -11.26 -1.27 -2.43
N SER A 261 -10.84 -2.35 -3.09
CA SER A 261 -11.77 -3.29 -3.74
C SER A 261 -12.38 -4.25 -2.73
N ASN A 262 -13.67 -4.54 -2.88
CA ASN A 262 -14.35 -5.56 -2.10
C ASN A 262 -15.18 -6.49 -3.01
N PRO A 263 -15.62 -7.66 -2.51
CA PRO A 263 -16.37 -8.62 -3.33
C PRO A 263 -17.63 -8.06 -3.99
N ALA A 264 -18.29 -7.08 -3.38
CA ALA A 264 -19.48 -6.46 -3.93
C ALA A 264 -19.19 -5.59 -5.16
N MET A 265 -17.92 -5.26 -5.45
CA MET A 265 -17.49 -4.46 -6.61
C MET A 265 -17.14 -5.29 -7.84
N VAL A 266 -17.10 -6.62 -7.72
CA VAL A 266 -16.69 -7.51 -8.82
C VAL A 266 -17.57 -7.31 -10.06
N GLY A 267 -16.92 -7.22 -11.23
CA GLY A 267 -17.56 -6.96 -12.52
C GLY A 267 -17.77 -5.48 -12.85
N ARG A 268 -17.54 -4.56 -11.91
CA ARG A 268 -17.63 -3.11 -12.16
C ARG A 268 -16.30 -2.55 -12.66
N ARG A 269 -16.34 -1.48 -13.46
CA ARG A 269 -15.14 -0.81 -13.99
C ARG A 269 -14.32 -0.21 -12.85
N LYS A 270 -13.00 -0.45 -12.83
CA LYS A 270 -12.11 0.07 -11.79
C LYS A 270 -12.19 1.59 -11.68
N THR A 271 -12.09 2.29 -12.82
CA THR A 271 -12.21 3.75 -12.93
C THR A 271 -13.46 4.31 -12.24
N ARG A 272 -14.62 3.68 -12.42
CA ARG A 272 -15.90 4.17 -11.89
C ARG A 272 -16.01 3.97 -10.38
N GLU A 273 -15.58 2.81 -9.88
CA GLU A 273 -15.59 2.55 -8.44
C GLU A 273 -14.58 3.43 -7.70
N MET A 274 -13.40 3.61 -8.28
CA MET A 274 -12.37 4.46 -7.69
C MET A 274 -12.75 5.94 -7.77
N ALA A 275 -13.39 6.38 -8.85
CA ALA A 275 -13.97 7.71 -8.94
C ALA A 275 -15.03 7.94 -7.87
N ALA A 276 -16.00 7.02 -7.75
CA ALA A 276 -17.05 7.12 -6.75
C ALA A 276 -16.51 7.12 -5.31
N TRP A 277 -15.46 6.34 -5.03
CA TRP A 277 -14.77 6.39 -3.74
C TRP A 277 -14.11 7.75 -3.49
N ALA A 278 -13.38 8.28 -4.48
CA ALA A 278 -12.68 9.56 -4.38
C ALA A 278 -13.66 10.74 -4.23
N GLU A 279 -14.79 10.69 -4.92
CA GLU A 279 -15.85 11.70 -4.82
C GLU A 279 -16.55 11.68 -3.47
N ARG A 280 -16.80 10.51 -2.88
CA ARG A 280 -17.30 10.42 -1.50
C ARG A 280 -16.28 10.93 -0.48
N ARG A 281 -14.98 10.79 -0.76
CA ARG A 281 -13.90 11.45 0.00
C ARG A 281 -13.89 12.98 -0.21
N GLY A 282 -14.57 13.50 -1.22
CA GLY A 282 -14.64 14.94 -1.53
C GLY A 282 -13.65 15.41 -2.60
N PHE A 283 -12.97 14.50 -3.29
CA PHE A 283 -12.14 14.83 -4.46
C PHE A 283 -12.98 15.06 -5.71
N ARG A 284 -12.39 15.73 -6.70
CA ARG A 284 -13.00 15.91 -8.03
C ARG A 284 -12.36 14.94 -9.00
N THR A 285 -13.17 14.22 -9.79
CA THR A 285 -12.64 13.19 -10.68
C THR A 285 -13.00 13.41 -12.14
N ALA A 286 -12.11 12.97 -13.01
CA ALA A 286 -12.34 12.74 -14.43
C ALA A 286 -11.86 11.34 -14.78
N ILE A 287 -12.56 10.65 -15.68
CA ILE A 287 -12.29 9.25 -16.02
C ILE A 287 -11.79 9.13 -17.46
N THR A 288 -10.73 8.35 -17.64
CA THR A 288 -10.22 7.93 -18.96
C THR A 288 -10.24 6.41 -19.07
N GLU A 289 -11.25 5.84 -19.74
CA GLU A 289 -11.36 4.40 -20.02
C GLU A 289 -10.68 4.04 -21.36
N ARG A 290 -9.44 4.50 -21.55
CA ARG A 290 -8.63 4.23 -22.76
C ARG A 290 -7.26 3.69 -22.35
N LEU A 291 -6.78 2.69 -23.08
CA LEU A 291 -5.46 2.08 -22.86
C LEU A 291 -4.37 3.14 -22.97
N PHE A 292 -3.53 3.29 -21.94
CA PHE A 292 -2.39 4.20 -21.98
C PHE A 292 -1.28 3.66 -22.89
N ASN A 293 -0.78 4.49 -23.80
CA ASN A 293 0.28 4.14 -24.74
C ASN A 293 1.05 5.39 -25.21
N ALA A 294 2.07 5.21 -26.05
CA ALA A 294 2.92 6.29 -26.56
C ALA A 294 2.21 7.29 -27.50
N ASP A 295 0.97 7.02 -27.92
CA ASP A 295 0.17 7.94 -28.74
C ASP A 295 -0.59 8.97 -27.90
N PHE A 296 -0.59 8.84 -26.56
CA PHE A 296 -1.18 9.84 -25.68
C PHE A 296 -0.41 11.15 -25.75
N ARG A 297 -1.14 12.25 -25.58
CA ARG A 297 -0.56 13.58 -25.40
C ARG A 297 -1.28 14.24 -24.24
N VAL A 298 -0.51 14.61 -23.22
CA VAL A 298 -0.98 15.38 -22.07
C VAL A 298 -1.21 16.82 -22.55
N ALA A 299 -2.41 17.34 -22.39
CA ALA A 299 -2.73 18.72 -22.71
C ALA A 299 -2.20 19.66 -21.62
N ASN A 300 -2.00 20.93 -21.95
CA ASN A 300 -1.55 21.94 -20.98
C ASN A 300 -2.51 22.15 -19.80
N THR A 301 -3.77 21.71 -19.93
CA THR A 301 -4.78 21.78 -18.87
C THR A 301 -4.86 20.51 -18.02
N ASP A 302 -4.23 19.42 -18.46
CA ASP A 302 -4.20 18.16 -17.74
C ASP A 302 -3.22 18.24 -16.55
N PRO A 303 -3.34 17.35 -15.54
CA PRO A 303 -2.34 17.25 -14.49
C PRO A 303 -0.95 16.97 -15.08
N SER A 304 0.04 17.78 -14.70
CA SER A 304 1.43 17.63 -15.14
C SER A 304 2.19 16.52 -14.38
N VAL A 305 1.63 16.07 -13.24
CA VAL A 305 2.17 14.98 -12.42
C VAL A 305 1.33 13.74 -12.57
N VAL A 306 1.99 12.61 -12.80
CA VAL A 306 1.35 11.29 -12.88
C VAL A 306 1.89 10.33 -11.81
N LEU A 307 0.98 9.59 -11.19
CA LEU A 307 1.26 8.42 -10.37
C LEU A 307 0.89 7.16 -11.17
N CYS A 308 1.89 6.32 -11.48
CA CYS A 308 1.69 5.16 -12.35
C CYS A 308 1.85 3.84 -11.60
N GLY A 309 0.81 3.01 -11.65
CA GLY A 309 0.76 1.65 -11.11
C GLY A 309 0.53 0.59 -12.19
N LEU A 310 0.92 0.85 -13.44
CA LEU A 310 0.79 -0.11 -14.55
C LEU A 310 1.67 -1.34 -14.34
N ASP A 311 1.21 -2.50 -14.75
CA ASP A 311 1.91 -3.78 -14.65
C ASP A 311 2.50 -4.25 -15.99
N ASN A 312 2.31 -3.48 -17.07
CA ASN A 312 2.76 -3.85 -18.41
C ASN A 312 3.91 -2.93 -18.89
N ILE A 313 4.93 -3.57 -19.48
CA ILE A 313 6.12 -2.89 -20.02
C ILE A 313 5.77 -1.84 -21.09
N PRO A 314 4.89 -2.10 -22.09
CA PRO A 314 4.59 -1.12 -23.13
C PRO A 314 4.04 0.20 -22.58
N GLY A 315 3.15 0.13 -21.59
CA GLY A 315 2.62 1.32 -20.92
C GLY A 315 3.69 2.04 -20.09
N ARG A 316 4.54 1.31 -19.37
CA ARG A 316 5.66 1.90 -18.62
C ARG A 316 6.65 2.64 -19.54
N ARG A 317 6.96 2.10 -20.72
CA ARG A 317 7.80 2.75 -21.75
C ARG A 317 7.21 4.02 -22.34
N ALA A 318 5.91 4.26 -22.19
CA ALA A 318 5.27 5.46 -22.72
C ALA A 318 5.32 6.64 -21.74
N LEU A 319 5.68 6.43 -20.47
CA LEU A 319 5.49 7.41 -19.40
C LEU A 319 6.23 8.74 -19.65
N ASP A 320 7.43 8.71 -20.21
CA ASP A 320 8.23 9.92 -20.51
C ASP A 320 8.06 10.45 -21.95
N LYS A 321 7.12 9.89 -22.72
CA LYS A 321 6.91 10.23 -24.15
C LYS A 321 5.68 11.08 -24.40
N VAL A 322 4.79 11.20 -23.42
CA VAL A 322 3.43 11.73 -23.60
C VAL A 322 3.26 13.16 -23.09
N GLY A 323 4.26 13.72 -22.40
CA GLY A 323 4.29 15.12 -21.97
C GLY A 323 4.02 15.39 -20.49
N PHE A 324 4.08 14.38 -19.61
CA PHE A 324 4.08 14.64 -18.16
C PHE A 324 5.36 15.40 -17.75
N GLY A 325 5.21 16.37 -16.85
CA GLY A 325 6.35 17.11 -16.29
C GLY A 325 7.06 16.32 -15.17
N LEU A 326 6.30 15.49 -14.44
CA LEU A 326 6.83 14.57 -13.44
C LEU A 326 6.04 13.26 -13.45
N VAL A 327 6.76 12.14 -13.56
CA VAL A 327 6.22 10.79 -13.41
C VAL A 327 6.78 10.23 -12.11
N ILE A 328 5.91 9.64 -11.30
CA ILE A 328 6.32 8.77 -10.20
C ILE A 328 5.62 7.44 -10.41
N GLU A 329 6.40 6.37 -10.60
CA GLU A 329 5.85 5.04 -10.83
C GLU A 329 6.39 4.06 -9.81
N ALA A 330 5.57 3.05 -9.48
CA ALA A 330 5.99 1.96 -8.63
C ALA A 330 5.79 0.59 -9.28
N GLY A 331 6.78 -0.27 -9.13
CA GLY A 331 6.74 -1.69 -9.45
C GLY A 331 6.87 -2.54 -8.20
N LEU A 332 6.23 -3.71 -8.21
CA LEU A 332 6.28 -4.69 -7.13
C LEU A 332 6.89 -5.99 -7.66
N GLY A 333 7.53 -6.76 -6.78
CA GLY A 333 7.85 -8.16 -7.06
C GLY A 333 6.59 -8.95 -7.37
N ASN A 334 6.71 -9.97 -8.21
CA ASN A 334 5.57 -10.73 -8.74
C ASN A 334 5.66 -12.23 -8.48
N ARG A 335 6.75 -12.73 -7.89
CA ARG A 335 6.97 -14.15 -7.60
C ARG A 335 6.83 -14.44 -6.11
N HIS A 336 6.64 -15.70 -5.75
CA HIS A 336 6.50 -16.11 -4.35
C HIS A 336 7.73 -15.77 -3.48
N ASP A 337 8.93 -15.72 -4.07
CA ASP A 337 10.19 -15.42 -3.39
C ASP A 337 10.44 -13.91 -3.25
N ASP A 338 9.95 -13.09 -4.19
CA ASP A 338 10.25 -11.65 -4.27
C ASP A 338 9.05 -10.69 -4.11
N PHE A 339 7.80 -11.16 -3.94
CA PHE A 339 6.57 -10.34 -3.95
C PHE A 339 6.51 -9.17 -2.94
N ARG A 340 7.43 -9.13 -1.96
CA ARG A 340 7.51 -8.03 -0.96
C ARG A 340 8.62 -7.03 -1.29
N SER A 341 9.27 -7.21 -2.44
CA SER A 341 10.14 -6.22 -3.06
C SER A 341 9.28 -5.16 -3.74
N LEU A 342 9.72 -3.92 -3.66
CA LEU A 342 9.14 -2.80 -4.36
C LEU A 342 10.24 -1.88 -4.88
N ARG A 343 9.90 -1.18 -5.97
CA ARG A 343 10.74 -0.17 -6.58
C ARG A 343 9.90 1.03 -6.95
N VAL A 344 10.41 2.22 -6.64
CA VAL A 344 9.84 3.50 -7.10
C VAL A 344 10.84 4.14 -8.05
N HIS A 345 10.38 4.70 -9.16
CA HIS A 345 11.18 5.57 -10.01
C HIS A 345 10.50 6.92 -10.20
N THR A 346 11.33 7.95 -10.42
CA THR A 346 10.87 9.25 -10.87
C THR A 346 11.42 9.55 -12.26
N LEU A 347 10.59 10.13 -13.13
CA LEU A 347 10.99 10.63 -14.45
C LEU A 347 10.57 12.11 -14.58
N PRO A 348 11.35 12.96 -15.28
CA PRO A 348 12.59 12.64 -15.98
C PRO A 348 13.73 12.21 -15.04
N GLY A 349 14.52 11.24 -15.50
CA GLY A 349 15.70 10.73 -14.80
C GLY A 349 16.88 10.59 -15.77
N ARG A 350 18.03 10.11 -15.29
CA ARG A 350 19.22 9.85 -16.12
C ARG A 350 18.97 8.81 -17.20
N ARG A 351 18.10 7.84 -16.90
CA ARG A 351 17.64 6.82 -17.84
C ARG A 351 16.22 7.12 -18.27
N THR A 352 15.96 7.00 -19.56
CA THR A 352 14.63 7.03 -20.14
C THR A 352 13.81 5.81 -19.71
N ALA A 353 12.48 5.89 -19.86
CA ALA A 353 11.60 4.76 -19.57
C ALA A 353 11.96 3.52 -20.42
N ASP A 354 12.39 3.69 -21.67
CA ASP A 354 12.86 2.58 -22.52
C ASP A 354 14.14 1.92 -21.99
N GLU A 355 15.05 2.69 -21.39
CA GLU A 355 16.29 2.17 -20.82
C GLU A 355 16.09 1.46 -19.48
N ILE A 356 15.09 1.91 -18.69
CA ILE A 356 14.68 1.25 -17.45
C ILE A 356 13.96 -0.06 -17.79
N TRP A 357 12.98 0.00 -18.68
CA TRP A 357 12.10 -1.10 -19.02
C TRP A 357 12.52 -1.76 -20.33
N LYS A 358 13.64 -2.48 -20.31
CA LYS A 358 14.13 -3.25 -21.48
C LYS A 358 13.30 -4.50 -21.71
N ASP A 359 13.33 -5.03 -22.92
CA ASP A 359 12.80 -6.37 -23.18
C ASP A 359 13.71 -7.32 -22.41
N ALA A 360 13.17 -7.97 -21.37
CA ALA A 360 13.87 -9.08 -20.78
C ALA A 360 13.90 -10.20 -21.83
N PRO A 361 15.03 -10.89 -22.05
CA PRO A 361 14.96 -12.19 -22.70
C PRO A 361 13.96 -13.04 -21.92
N ALA A 362 13.17 -13.87 -22.60
CA ALA A 362 12.31 -14.85 -21.94
C ALA A 362 13.20 -15.75 -21.08
N THR A 363 13.38 -15.39 -19.80
CA THR A 363 14.23 -16.13 -18.87
C THR A 363 13.41 -17.23 -18.26
N ASP A 364 13.79 -18.44 -18.65
CA ASP A 364 13.41 -19.77 -18.18
C ASP A 364 11.91 -20.09 -18.12
N GLU A 365 11.58 -21.33 -18.52
CA GLU A 365 10.24 -21.91 -18.38
C GLU A 365 9.69 -21.53 -17.00
N ASP A 366 8.60 -20.72 -16.95
CA ASP A 366 7.86 -20.49 -15.71
C ASP A 366 7.65 -21.87 -15.08
N HIS A 367 8.33 -22.13 -13.95
CA HIS A 367 8.20 -23.40 -13.27
C HIS A 367 6.74 -23.52 -12.90
N VAL A 368 5.98 -24.32 -13.66
CA VAL A 368 4.57 -24.54 -13.38
C VAL A 368 4.53 -25.41 -12.12
N PRO A 369 3.96 -24.89 -11.01
CA PRO A 369 3.81 -25.67 -9.78
C PRO A 369 3.10 -27.00 -10.04
N ASP A 370 3.50 -28.04 -9.32
CA ASP A 370 2.95 -29.38 -9.50
C ASP A 370 1.44 -29.43 -9.23
N GLU A 371 0.93 -28.58 -8.33
CA GLU A 371 -0.51 -28.46 -8.08
C GLU A 371 -1.27 -28.02 -9.34
N TYR A 372 -0.73 -27.09 -10.13
CA TYR A 372 -1.42 -26.67 -11.37
C TYR A 372 -1.41 -27.78 -12.43
N LYS A 373 -0.35 -28.60 -12.48
CA LYS A 373 -0.31 -29.81 -13.32
C LYS A 373 -1.35 -30.84 -12.85
N ARG A 374 -1.51 -31.01 -11.53
CA ARG A 374 -2.53 -31.89 -10.93
C ARG A 374 -3.94 -31.46 -11.29
N LEU A 375 -4.25 -30.16 -11.17
CA LEU A 375 -5.55 -29.60 -11.54
C LEU A 375 -5.85 -29.77 -13.03
N LYS A 376 -4.85 -29.60 -13.88
CA LYS A 376 -4.96 -29.89 -15.31
C LYS A 376 -5.27 -31.38 -15.55
N ALA A 377 -4.52 -32.28 -14.90
CA ALA A 377 -4.75 -33.72 -15.02
C ALA A 377 -6.14 -34.15 -14.51
N ALA A 378 -6.68 -33.44 -13.51
CA ALA A 378 -8.03 -33.64 -12.97
C ALA A 378 -9.14 -33.01 -13.82
N GLY A 379 -8.81 -32.31 -14.91
CA GLY A 379 -9.78 -31.63 -15.78
C GLY A 379 -10.39 -30.35 -15.19
N LEU A 380 -9.80 -29.81 -14.12
CA LEU A 380 -10.25 -28.59 -13.44
C LEU A 380 -9.62 -27.33 -14.04
N LEU A 381 -8.50 -27.46 -14.77
CA LEU A 381 -7.88 -26.42 -15.58
C LEU A 381 -7.55 -26.99 -16.97
N ASP A 382 -7.63 -26.16 -18.00
CA ASP A 382 -7.06 -26.49 -19.31
C ASP A 382 -5.59 -26.02 -19.40
N GLN A 383 -4.92 -26.34 -20.51
CA GLN A 383 -3.51 -25.93 -20.72
C GLN A 383 -3.36 -24.40 -20.69
N CYS A 384 -4.32 -23.67 -21.27
CA CYS A 384 -4.29 -22.21 -21.32
C CYS A 384 -4.46 -21.60 -19.92
N GLY A 385 -5.41 -22.09 -19.13
CA GLY A 385 -5.68 -21.67 -17.77
C GLY A 385 -4.54 -22.00 -16.82
N MET A 386 -3.89 -23.15 -16.97
CA MET A 386 -2.69 -23.51 -16.19
C MET A 386 -1.54 -22.53 -16.44
N THR A 387 -1.20 -22.27 -17.71
CA THR A 387 -0.13 -21.32 -18.07
C THR A 387 -0.49 -19.89 -17.64
N THR A 388 -1.74 -19.48 -17.82
CA THR A 388 -2.20 -18.15 -17.40
C THR A 388 -2.11 -18.00 -15.89
N LEU A 389 -2.54 -19.02 -15.12
CA LEU A 389 -2.48 -19.00 -13.66
C LEU A 389 -1.04 -18.96 -13.16
N ALA A 390 -0.13 -19.76 -13.73
CA ALA A 390 1.28 -19.75 -13.39
C ALA A 390 1.89 -18.34 -13.56
N GLY A 391 1.60 -17.68 -14.69
CA GLY A 391 2.08 -16.33 -15.00
C GLY A 391 1.39 -15.19 -14.25
N LYS A 392 0.36 -15.45 -13.43
CA LYS A 392 -0.23 -14.40 -12.57
C LYS A 392 0.67 -14.10 -11.39
N ALA A 393 0.83 -12.82 -11.09
CA ALA A 393 1.65 -12.36 -9.97
C ALA A 393 1.11 -12.82 -8.61
N VAL A 394 2.03 -13.16 -7.71
CA VAL A 394 1.79 -13.11 -6.25
C VAL A 394 1.72 -11.65 -5.82
N GLY A 395 0.84 -11.32 -4.89
CA GLY A 395 0.70 -9.94 -4.42
C GLY A 395 0.03 -9.84 -3.06
N ALA A 396 0.40 -8.81 -2.30
CA ALA A 396 -0.18 -8.51 -1.00
C ALA A 396 -0.34 -7.00 -0.81
N ALA A 397 -1.51 -6.58 -0.32
CA ALA A 397 -1.93 -5.18 -0.24
C ALA A 397 -0.94 -4.28 0.54
N PHE A 398 -0.29 -4.81 1.57
CA PHE A 398 0.66 -4.05 2.39
C PHE A 398 1.92 -3.64 1.60
N VAL A 399 2.29 -4.38 0.56
CA VAL A 399 3.43 -4.04 -0.31
C VAL A 399 3.05 -2.86 -1.21
N GLY A 400 1.86 -2.90 -1.82
CA GLY A 400 1.35 -1.80 -2.64
C GLY A 400 1.14 -0.53 -1.82
N CYS A 401 0.65 -0.64 -0.58
CA CYS A 401 0.47 0.50 0.32
C CYS A 401 1.81 1.12 0.75
N SER A 402 2.83 0.30 1.04
CA SER A 402 4.19 0.79 1.27
C SER A 402 4.74 1.54 0.06
N ALA A 403 4.63 0.96 -1.14
CA ALA A 403 5.09 1.56 -2.38
C ALA A 403 4.37 2.90 -2.66
N ALA A 404 3.06 2.94 -2.45
CA ALA A 404 2.26 4.14 -2.63
C ALA A 404 2.65 5.26 -1.66
N ALA A 405 2.88 4.94 -0.38
CA ALA A 405 3.31 5.90 0.62
C ALA A 405 4.69 6.50 0.28
N ILE A 406 5.63 5.66 -0.15
CA ILE A 406 6.97 6.10 -0.59
C ILE A 406 6.87 6.99 -1.84
N ALA A 407 6.17 6.54 -2.88
CA ALA A 407 6.03 7.31 -4.11
C ALA A 407 5.31 8.64 -3.92
N ILE A 408 4.24 8.70 -3.12
CA ILE A 408 3.58 9.98 -2.81
C ILE A 408 4.50 10.86 -1.96
N SER A 409 5.28 10.28 -1.04
CA SER A 409 6.25 11.05 -0.27
C SER A 409 7.31 11.73 -1.13
N GLU A 410 7.72 11.15 -2.26
CA GLU A 410 8.62 11.82 -3.21
C GLU A 410 8.03 13.13 -3.75
N LEU A 411 6.74 13.11 -4.14
CA LEU A 411 6.04 14.32 -4.56
C LEU A 411 5.91 15.33 -3.42
N LEU A 412 5.55 14.87 -2.22
CA LEU A 412 5.39 15.77 -1.07
C LEU A 412 6.73 16.38 -0.66
N ARG A 413 7.83 15.61 -0.69
CA ARG A 413 9.19 16.11 -0.46
C ARG A 413 9.56 17.19 -1.45
N PHE A 414 9.32 16.94 -2.74
CA PHE A 414 9.56 17.90 -3.80
C PHE A 414 8.77 19.21 -3.61
N LEU A 415 7.49 19.12 -3.26
CA LEU A 415 6.66 20.30 -2.94
C LEU A 415 7.18 21.10 -1.73
N HIS A 416 7.91 20.46 -0.81
CA HIS A 416 8.53 21.11 0.35
C HIS A 416 9.99 21.53 0.08
N GLY A 417 10.41 21.58 -1.18
CA GLY A 417 11.71 22.11 -1.61
C GLY A 417 12.88 21.14 -1.48
N ASP A 418 12.61 19.85 -1.24
CA ASP A 418 13.64 18.82 -1.18
C ASP A 418 13.83 18.13 -2.54
N GLY A 419 14.96 17.43 -2.70
CA GLY A 419 15.28 16.72 -3.94
C GLY A 419 14.50 15.42 -4.11
N LEU A 420 14.15 15.10 -5.36
CA LEU A 420 13.62 13.78 -5.74
C LEU A 420 14.72 12.72 -5.71
N ASN A 421 14.36 11.48 -5.43
CA ASN A 421 15.13 10.30 -5.77
C ASN A 421 14.74 9.81 -7.15
N GLU A 422 15.72 9.52 -8.00
CA GLU A 422 15.51 8.86 -9.28
C GLU A 422 14.99 7.43 -9.09
N SER A 423 15.49 6.72 -8.07
CA SER A 423 15.00 5.39 -7.71
C SER A 423 15.04 5.13 -6.21
N ILE A 424 14.08 4.34 -5.72
CA ILE A 424 14.08 3.77 -4.38
C ILE A 424 13.77 2.28 -4.48
N ASP A 425 14.62 1.45 -3.87
CA ASP A 425 14.50 -0.01 -3.83
C ASP A 425 14.35 -0.46 -2.38
N LEU A 426 13.43 -1.40 -2.15
CA LEU A 426 13.11 -1.90 -0.82
C LEU A 426 12.55 -3.33 -0.88
N ASP A 427 12.99 -4.21 0.01
CA ASP A 427 12.28 -5.45 0.36
C ASP A 427 11.80 -5.33 1.81
N LEU A 428 10.51 -5.60 2.05
CA LEU A 428 9.95 -5.53 3.39
C LEU A 428 10.52 -6.58 4.38
N ARG A 429 11.27 -7.64 3.98
CA ARG A 429 12.03 -8.51 4.96
C ARG A 429 13.21 -7.76 5.56
N ALA A 430 13.69 -6.77 4.82
CA ALA A 430 15.04 -6.27 4.90
C ALA A 430 15.01 -4.75 4.73
N ALA A 431 14.08 -4.07 5.43
CA ALA A 431 13.83 -2.66 5.19
C ALA A 431 15.07 -1.78 5.44
N ASP A 432 15.97 -2.21 6.32
CA ASP A 432 17.25 -1.55 6.61
C ASP A 432 18.28 -1.64 5.46
N HIS A 433 18.05 -2.53 4.50
CA HIS A 433 18.87 -2.72 3.30
C HIS A 433 18.35 -1.95 2.08
N ARG A 434 17.37 -1.06 2.27
CA ARG A 434 16.86 -0.18 1.21
C ARG A 434 17.97 0.67 0.58
N SER A 435 17.77 1.02 -0.68
CA SER A 435 18.62 2.00 -1.38
C SER A 435 17.78 3.09 -2.01
N ALA A 436 18.25 4.32 -1.93
CA ALA A 436 17.67 5.46 -2.63
C ALA A 436 18.77 6.18 -3.41
N SER A 437 18.52 6.43 -4.69
CA SER A 437 19.43 7.13 -5.59
C SER A 437 18.88 8.52 -5.85
N PRO A 438 19.58 9.60 -5.47
CA PRO A 438 19.10 10.96 -5.70
C PRO A 438 19.02 11.25 -7.21
N SER A 439 17.98 11.98 -7.62
CA SER A 439 17.89 12.52 -8.98
C SER A 439 18.91 13.64 -9.16
N THR A 440 19.50 13.70 -10.35
CA THR A 440 20.36 14.82 -10.77
C THR A 440 19.71 15.72 -11.81
N VAL A 441 18.42 15.50 -12.09
CA VAL A 441 17.68 16.35 -13.02
C VAL A 441 17.27 17.63 -12.30
N ASP A 442 17.57 18.77 -12.92
CA ASP A 442 17.16 20.08 -12.41
C ASP A 442 15.67 20.31 -12.67
N MET A 443 14.90 20.35 -11.58
CA MET A 443 13.45 20.57 -11.58
C MET A 443 13.07 21.95 -11.02
N THR A 444 14.03 22.86 -10.83
CA THR A 444 13.78 24.18 -10.20
C THR A 444 12.76 25.05 -10.95
N GLY A 445 12.64 24.89 -12.27
CA GLY A 445 11.65 25.59 -13.09
C GLY A 445 10.27 24.92 -13.16
N PHE A 446 10.11 23.71 -12.59
CA PHE A 446 8.87 22.96 -12.66
C PHE A 446 7.98 23.24 -11.45
N ASN A 447 6.76 23.74 -11.70
CA ASN A 447 5.73 23.89 -10.68
C ASN A 447 4.54 22.97 -11.00
N PRO A 448 4.32 21.91 -10.21
CA PRO A 448 3.20 20.99 -10.42
C PRO A 448 1.84 21.54 -9.94
N GLY A 449 1.81 22.73 -9.32
CA GLY A 449 0.65 23.26 -8.64
C GLY A 449 0.45 22.63 -7.26
N PHE A 450 0.01 23.43 -6.29
CA PHE A 450 -0.23 22.96 -4.94
C PHE A 450 -1.40 23.70 -4.29
N VAL A 451 -1.96 23.08 -3.26
CA VAL A 451 -2.92 23.65 -2.32
C VAL A 451 -2.35 23.57 -0.91
N PHE A 452 -2.85 24.41 0.01
CA PHE A 452 -2.45 24.31 1.41
C PHE A 452 -3.10 23.10 2.08
N ALA A 453 -2.33 22.40 2.91
CA ALA A 453 -2.82 21.38 3.81
C ALA A 453 -3.68 22.03 4.92
N ARG A 454 -4.74 21.34 5.34
CA ARG A 454 -5.48 21.70 6.56
C ARG A 454 -4.53 21.65 7.75
N PRO A 455 -4.47 22.69 8.60
CA PRO A 455 -3.61 22.68 9.78
C PRO A 455 -3.97 21.53 10.74
N PRO A 456 -2.99 20.92 11.42
CA PRO A 456 -3.26 19.89 12.42
C PRO A 456 -4.18 20.41 13.54
N GLY A 457 -5.21 19.64 13.89
CA GLY A 457 -6.07 19.93 15.05
C GLY A 457 -7.20 20.95 14.84
N LEU A 458 -7.50 21.32 13.60
CA LEU A 458 -8.72 22.06 13.26
C LEU A 458 -9.76 21.09 12.64
N PRO A 459 -11.04 21.15 13.07
CA PRO A 459 -12.10 20.27 12.56
C PRO A 459 -12.30 20.44 11.05
#